data_AF-A0AAD5QJB2-F1
#
_entry.id   AF-A0AAD5QJB2-F1
#
_cell.length_a   1.000
_cell.length_b   1.000
_cell.length_c   1.000
_cell.angle_alpha   90.00
_cell.angle_beta   90.00
_cell.angle_gamma   90.00
#
_symmetry.space_group_name_H-M   'P 1'
#
loop_
_entity.id
_entity.type
_entity.pdbx_description
1 polymer ?
#
loop_
_entity_poly.entity_id
_entity_poly.type
_entity_poly.pdbx_seq_one_letter_code
_entity_poly.pdbx_strand_id
1 'polypeptide(L)'
;MKNSSETRPLRDKEHRVKMTKSPFFVWIVGLATFVALVACLAFSIFFQRGLSGFSKQVNAFVSIGDFSSIFLQSIVYIVSGLIIAYLLFVYLASVQAFGGSFSCCGSPCTLFLSSFISQGFLILWALMLCFVSSVSLVYFIFIGGIYSFCALVNQQCFDFRVLIPAVVKAFSNKKVDMTFCAEKKELLCSQENNQIWNLLAAFLCCFLTFGATLFVQNCVVHRLGERQADKRKRTKERFEMKTLEEQ
;
A
#
# COMPACT_ATOMS: atom_id res chain seq x y z
N MET A 1 -3.65 -48.88 -39.42
CA MET A 1 -2.56 -48.62 -38.45
C MET A 1 -1.78 -47.40 -38.91
N LYS A 2 -2.00 -46.24 -38.29
CA LYS A 2 -1.34 -44.97 -38.64
C LYS A 2 -0.63 -44.46 -37.38
N ASN A 3 0.66 -44.19 -37.52
CA ASN A 3 1.63 -43.94 -36.45
C ASN A 3 1.18 -42.87 -35.45
N SER A 4 1.03 -43.27 -34.18
CA SER A 4 0.70 -42.41 -33.02
C SER A 4 1.93 -42.11 -32.14
N SER A 5 3.14 -42.21 -32.71
CA SER A 5 4.41 -42.04 -32.01
C SER A 5 5.07 -40.67 -32.23
N GLU A 6 4.63 -39.87 -33.21
CA GLU A 6 5.37 -38.69 -33.66
C GLU A 6 4.91 -37.35 -33.04
N THR A 7 3.78 -37.32 -32.32
CA THR A 7 3.23 -36.11 -31.67
C THR A 7 3.69 -35.89 -30.21
N ARG A 8 4.41 -36.85 -29.61
CA ARG A 8 4.88 -36.74 -28.20
C ARG A 8 6.11 -35.85 -27.97
N PRO A 9 7.13 -35.73 -28.85
CA PRO A 9 8.37 -35.04 -28.50
C PRO A 9 8.26 -33.50 -28.49
N LEU A 10 7.22 -32.93 -29.12
CA LEU A 10 6.99 -31.47 -29.14
C LEU A 10 6.31 -30.96 -27.85
N ARG A 11 5.43 -31.78 -27.25
CA ARG A 11 4.71 -31.41 -26.01
C ARG A 11 5.65 -31.38 -24.79
N ASP A 12 6.68 -32.23 -24.78
CA ASP A 12 7.72 -32.24 -23.73
C ASP A 12 8.70 -31.06 -23.82
N LYS A 13 8.93 -30.50 -25.01
CA LYS A 13 9.79 -29.31 -25.18
C LYS A 13 9.09 -28.05 -24.69
N GLU A 14 7.78 -27.91 -24.94
CA GLU A 14 7.00 -26.77 -24.44
C GLU A 14 6.80 -26.83 -22.91
N HIS A 15 6.65 -28.03 -22.35
CA HIS A 15 6.60 -28.24 -20.90
C HIS A 15 7.94 -27.96 -20.21
N ARG A 16 9.08 -28.28 -20.85
CA ARG A 16 10.42 -27.96 -20.33
C ARG A 16 10.74 -26.46 -20.37
N VAL A 17 10.33 -25.73 -21.40
CA VAL A 17 10.54 -24.27 -21.48
C VAL A 17 9.72 -23.51 -20.42
N LYS A 18 8.56 -24.03 -20.00
CA LYS A 18 7.77 -23.47 -18.89
C LYS A 18 8.42 -23.65 -17.51
N MET A 19 9.22 -24.70 -17.29
CA MET A 19 9.89 -24.92 -16.00
C MET A 19 11.10 -23.99 -15.76
N THR A 20 11.78 -23.55 -16.80
CA THR A 20 12.96 -22.67 -16.69
C THR A 20 12.67 -21.21 -16.32
N LYS A 21 11.40 -20.76 -16.35
CA LYS A 21 11.00 -19.40 -15.92
C LYS A 21 10.70 -19.29 -14.41
N SER A 22 10.87 -20.34 -13.63
CA SER A 22 10.42 -20.41 -12.23
C SER A 22 11.28 -19.63 -11.22
N PRO A 23 12.63 -19.75 -11.16
CA PRO A 23 13.39 -19.19 -10.04
C PRO A 23 13.49 -17.66 -10.10
N PHE A 24 13.69 -17.08 -11.28
CA PHE A 24 13.86 -15.64 -11.44
C PHE A 24 12.63 -14.84 -11.01
N PHE A 25 11.42 -15.31 -11.35
CA PHE A 25 10.19 -14.66 -10.94
C PHE A 25 9.92 -14.77 -9.44
N VAL A 26 10.37 -15.85 -8.78
CA VAL A 26 10.28 -15.97 -7.32
C VAL A 26 11.13 -14.91 -6.63
N TRP A 27 12.35 -14.67 -7.12
CA TRP A 27 13.21 -13.60 -6.61
C TRP A 27 12.59 -12.21 -6.81
N ILE A 28 11.99 -11.93 -7.97
CA ILE A 28 11.32 -10.64 -8.23
C ILE A 28 10.14 -10.43 -7.28
N VAL A 29 9.27 -11.44 -7.11
CA VAL A 29 8.12 -11.33 -6.21
C VAL A 29 8.57 -11.19 -4.76
N GLY A 30 9.60 -11.95 -4.33
CA GLY A 30 10.20 -11.82 -3.01
C GLY A 30 10.79 -10.43 -2.76
N LEU A 31 11.51 -9.87 -3.73
CA LEU A 31 12.04 -8.50 -3.65
C LEU A 31 10.91 -7.48 -3.56
N ALA A 32 9.86 -7.62 -4.38
CA ALA A 32 8.70 -6.74 -4.32
C ALA A 32 7.98 -6.81 -2.96
N THR A 33 7.83 -8.00 -2.38
CA THR A 33 7.30 -8.19 -1.02
C THR A 33 8.19 -7.49 0.02
N PHE A 34 9.51 -7.66 -0.06
CA PHE A 34 10.44 -7.01 0.85
C PHE A 34 10.34 -5.49 0.76
N VAL A 35 10.32 -4.94 -0.46
CA VAL A 35 10.12 -3.50 -0.70
C VAL A 35 8.79 -3.03 -0.13
N ALA A 36 7.70 -3.78 -0.32
CA ALA A 36 6.39 -3.44 0.24
C ALA A 36 6.42 -3.39 1.77
N LEU A 37 7.08 -4.33 2.45
CA LEU A 37 7.18 -4.35 3.91
C LEU A 37 8.01 -3.17 4.44
N VAL A 38 9.17 -2.91 3.83
CA VAL A 38 10.04 -1.80 4.22
C VAL A 38 9.35 -0.46 3.96
N ALA A 39 8.71 -0.29 2.79
CA ALA A 39 7.95 0.90 2.47
C ALA A 39 6.75 1.07 3.42
N CYS A 40 6.05 0.00 3.80
CA CYS A 40 4.95 0.06 4.75
C CYS A 40 5.42 0.50 6.14
N LEU A 41 6.57 0.00 6.60
CA LEU A 41 7.17 0.42 7.87
C LEU A 41 7.58 1.89 7.83
N ALA A 42 8.27 2.29 6.76
CA ALA A 42 8.70 3.67 6.55
C ALA A 42 7.49 4.62 6.49
N PHE A 43 6.44 4.26 5.76
CA PHE A 43 5.17 4.97 5.72
C PHE A 43 4.64 5.20 7.14
N SER A 44 4.57 4.15 7.96
CA SER A 44 4.09 4.25 9.33
C SER A 44 4.89 5.21 10.19
N ILE A 45 6.22 5.18 10.09
CA ILE A 45 7.09 6.06 10.86
C ILE A 45 6.94 7.52 10.40
N PHE A 46 7.03 7.77 9.08
CA PHE A 46 6.99 9.11 8.53
C PHE A 46 5.62 9.76 8.66
N PHE A 47 4.54 9.01 8.44
CA PHE A 47 3.19 9.54 8.55
C PHE A 47 2.85 9.90 10.00
N GLN A 48 3.23 9.06 10.96
CA GLN A 48 3.07 9.36 12.38
C GLN A 48 3.85 10.61 12.80
N ARG A 49 5.12 10.71 12.37
CA ARG A 49 5.94 11.91 12.64
C ARG A 49 5.33 13.16 12.01
N GLY A 50 4.89 13.07 10.75
CA GLY A 50 4.25 14.16 10.03
C GLY A 50 2.95 14.62 10.70
N LEU A 51 2.07 13.70 11.09
CA LEU A 51 0.83 14.02 11.80
C LEU A 51 1.06 14.60 13.19
N SER A 52 2.00 14.06 13.96
CA SER A 52 2.32 14.59 15.29
C SER A 52 2.92 16.00 15.20
N GLY A 53 3.84 16.22 14.24
CA GLY A 53 4.41 17.54 13.98
C GLY A 53 3.35 18.54 13.50
N PHE A 54 2.47 18.12 12.58
CA PHE A 54 1.38 18.96 12.11
C PHE A 54 0.37 19.27 13.22
N SER A 55 0.02 18.30 14.05
CA SER A 55 -0.87 18.49 15.20
C SER A 55 -0.29 19.50 16.20
N LYS A 56 1.01 19.43 16.51
CA LYS A 56 1.68 20.44 17.35
C LYS A 56 1.62 21.83 16.75
N GLN A 57 1.84 21.94 15.43
CA GLN A 57 1.72 23.22 14.72
C GLN A 57 0.30 23.76 14.82
N VAL A 58 -0.73 22.97 14.49
CA VAL A 58 -2.14 23.39 14.57
C VAL A 58 -2.57 23.72 16.01
N ASN A 59 -2.15 22.93 17.00
CA ASN A 59 -2.47 23.16 18.41
C ASN A 59 -1.91 24.47 18.95
N ALA A 60 -0.86 25.04 18.35
CA ALA A 60 -0.39 26.38 18.67
C ALA A 60 -1.39 27.48 18.27
N PHE A 61 -2.32 27.19 17.34
CA PHE A 61 -3.38 28.09 16.88
C PHE A 61 -4.72 27.76 17.54
N VAL A 62 -5.11 26.48 17.54
CA VAL A 62 -6.38 25.99 18.06
C VAL A 62 -6.11 24.66 18.75
N SER A 63 -6.36 24.59 20.06
CA SER A 63 -6.23 23.34 20.83
C SER A 63 -7.32 22.34 20.43
N ILE A 64 -7.06 21.56 19.38
CA ILE A 64 -7.97 20.52 18.84
C ILE A 64 -7.61 19.14 19.41
N GLY A 65 -6.39 18.95 19.92
CA GLY A 65 -5.91 17.68 20.47
C GLY A 65 -4.85 17.01 19.58
N ASP A 66 -4.36 15.84 19.97
CA ASP A 66 -3.36 15.11 19.18
C ASP A 66 -4.02 14.26 18.09
N PHE A 67 -3.66 14.51 16.83
CA PHE A 67 -4.16 13.75 15.67
C PHE A 67 -3.38 12.46 15.44
N SER A 68 -2.18 12.33 16.02
CA SER A 68 -1.30 11.18 15.83
C SER A 68 -1.67 10.07 16.79
N SER A 69 -2.16 8.94 16.27
CA SER A 69 -2.34 7.71 17.04
C SER A 69 -1.29 6.67 16.68
N ILE A 70 -0.29 6.52 17.56
CA ILE A 70 0.76 5.49 17.46
C ILE A 70 0.13 4.09 17.38
N PHE A 71 -0.92 3.88 18.17
CA PHE A 71 -1.66 2.63 18.23
C PHE A 71 -2.32 2.30 16.88
N LEU A 72 -3.00 3.27 16.26
CA LEU A 72 -3.64 3.08 14.96
C LEU A 72 -2.61 2.76 13.88
N GLN A 73 -1.49 3.48 13.86
CA GLN A 73 -0.44 3.25 12.86
C GLN A 73 0.26 1.89 13.03
N SER A 74 0.40 1.43 14.28
CA SER A 74 0.92 0.10 14.60
C SER A 74 -0.03 -1.00 14.10
N ILE A 75 -1.34 -0.82 14.26
CA ILE A 75 -2.35 -1.75 13.72
C ILE A 75 -2.25 -1.80 12.19
N VAL A 76 -2.19 -0.65 11.52
CA VAL A 76 -2.07 -0.58 10.05
C VAL A 76 -0.83 -1.35 9.58
N TYR A 77 0.30 -1.18 10.25
CA TYR A 77 1.53 -1.91 9.92
C TYR A 77 1.40 -3.42 10.13
N ILE A 78 0.90 -3.86 11.30
CA ILE A 78 0.78 -5.29 11.62
C ILE A 78 -0.17 -5.98 10.65
N VAL A 79 -1.36 -5.42 10.43
CA VAL A 79 -2.37 -6.00 9.53
C VAL A 79 -1.84 -6.04 8.08
N SER A 80 -1.21 -4.95 7.62
CA SER A 80 -0.64 -4.90 6.28
C SER A 80 0.52 -5.88 6.11
N GLY A 81 1.40 -5.99 7.10
CA GLY A 81 2.51 -6.94 7.10
C GLY A 81 2.03 -8.39 7.04
N LEU A 82 1.00 -8.74 7.80
CA LEU A 82 0.39 -10.08 7.78
C LEU A 82 -0.21 -10.40 6.40
N ILE A 83 -0.92 -9.45 5.78
CA ILE A 83 -1.52 -9.66 4.46
C ILE A 83 -0.45 -9.78 3.37
N ILE A 84 0.58 -8.92 3.39
CA ILE A 84 1.70 -8.97 2.44
C ILE A 84 2.46 -10.30 2.57
N ALA A 85 2.74 -10.75 3.80
CA ALA A 85 3.37 -12.05 4.05
C ALA A 85 2.48 -13.21 3.59
N TYR A 86 1.17 -13.13 3.83
CA TYR A 86 0.20 -14.11 3.35
C TYR A 86 0.19 -14.20 1.81
N LEU A 87 0.22 -13.07 1.10
CA LEU A 87 0.29 -13.05 -0.36
C LEU A 87 1.57 -13.72 -0.89
N LEU A 88 2.72 -13.48 -0.24
CA LEU A 88 3.97 -14.17 -0.57
C LEU A 88 3.85 -15.68 -0.32
N PHE A 89 3.26 -16.09 0.80
CA PHE A 89 3.05 -17.51 1.11
C PHE A 89 2.17 -18.19 0.05
N VAL A 90 1.05 -17.56 -0.33
CA VAL A 90 0.17 -18.05 -1.39
C VAL A 90 0.93 -18.12 -2.72
N TYR A 91 1.76 -17.12 -3.04
CA TYR A 91 2.62 -17.16 -4.23
C TYR A 91 3.58 -18.35 -4.21
N LEU A 92 4.31 -18.59 -3.12
CA LEU A 92 5.28 -19.68 -3.02
C LEU A 92 4.59 -21.06 -3.10
N ALA A 93 3.44 -21.22 -2.45
CA ALA A 93 2.58 -22.38 -2.62
C ALA A 93 2.10 -22.52 -4.08
N SER A 94 1.87 -21.40 -4.77
CA SER A 94 1.51 -21.33 -6.20
C SER A 94 2.66 -21.64 -7.17
N VAL A 95 3.92 -21.72 -6.71
CA VAL A 95 5.07 -22.10 -7.55
C VAL A 95 5.54 -23.54 -7.29
N GLN A 96 4.94 -24.25 -6.33
CA GLN A 96 5.38 -25.59 -5.88
C GLN A 96 6.78 -25.53 -5.24
N ALA A 97 7.19 -24.36 -4.74
CA ALA A 97 8.45 -24.19 -4.02
C ALA A 97 8.50 -25.05 -2.73
N PHE A 98 7.32 -25.40 -2.20
CA PHE A 98 7.13 -26.44 -1.20
C PHE A 98 6.37 -27.59 -1.86
N GLY A 99 6.83 -28.83 -1.67
CA GLY A 99 6.33 -30.04 -2.34
C GLY A 99 4.83 -30.35 -2.12
N GLY A 100 4.41 -31.57 -2.51
CA GLY A 100 3.01 -32.01 -2.63
C GLY A 100 2.10 -31.84 -1.40
N SER A 101 2.63 -31.56 -0.20
CA SER A 101 1.85 -31.39 1.03
C SER A 101 0.90 -30.20 1.03
N PHE A 102 1.07 -29.20 0.14
CA PHE A 102 0.17 -28.03 0.04
C PHE A 102 -0.90 -28.13 -1.07
N SER A 103 -1.21 -29.35 -1.55
CA SER A 103 -2.27 -29.57 -2.55
C SER A 103 -3.64 -28.98 -2.13
N CYS A 104 -3.89 -28.86 -0.83
CA CYS A 104 -5.12 -28.29 -0.26
C CYS A 104 -5.29 -26.77 -0.54
N CYS A 105 -4.19 -26.01 -0.72
CA CYS A 105 -4.26 -24.57 -1.01
C CYS A 105 -4.71 -24.24 -2.44
N GLY A 106 -4.82 -25.24 -3.32
CA GLY A 106 -5.32 -25.07 -4.69
C GLY A 106 -6.83 -25.28 -4.85
N SER A 107 -7.59 -25.21 -3.76
CA SER A 107 -9.06 -25.29 -3.73
C SER A 107 -9.70 -24.04 -4.35
N PRO A 108 -10.82 -24.16 -5.09
CA PRO A 108 -11.56 -22.99 -5.59
C PRO A 108 -11.97 -21.99 -4.49
N CYS A 109 -12.22 -22.48 -3.27
CA CYS A 109 -12.65 -21.67 -2.14
C CYS A 109 -11.51 -20.82 -1.57
N THR A 110 -10.29 -21.38 -1.46
CA THR A 110 -9.11 -20.62 -1.01
C THR A 110 -8.72 -19.54 -2.01
N LEU A 111 -8.94 -19.78 -3.31
CA LEU A 111 -8.71 -18.80 -4.37
C LEU A 111 -9.69 -17.63 -4.32
N PHE A 112 -10.97 -17.93 -4.14
CA PHE A 112 -11.99 -16.90 -4.01
C PHE A 112 -11.74 -16.05 -2.76
N LEU A 113 -11.48 -16.68 -1.62
CA LEU A 113 -11.18 -15.99 -0.37
C LEU A 113 -9.90 -15.16 -0.46
N SER A 114 -8.82 -15.72 -1.04
CA SER A 114 -7.57 -14.99 -1.26
C SER A 114 -7.75 -13.81 -2.21
N SER A 115 -8.52 -13.98 -3.28
CA SER A 115 -8.81 -12.90 -4.23
C SER A 115 -9.61 -11.78 -3.55
N PHE A 116 -10.67 -12.13 -2.83
CA PHE A 116 -11.53 -11.19 -2.12
C PHE A 116 -10.75 -10.39 -1.06
N ILE A 117 -9.98 -11.06 -0.20
CA ILE A 117 -9.16 -10.41 0.83
C ILE A 117 -8.13 -9.48 0.18
N SER A 118 -7.48 -9.93 -0.90
CA SER A 118 -6.46 -9.14 -1.60
C SER A 118 -7.04 -7.90 -2.29
N GLN A 119 -8.20 -8.01 -2.94
CA GLN A 119 -8.87 -6.84 -3.52
C GLN A 119 -9.36 -5.85 -2.46
N GLY A 120 -9.94 -6.34 -1.36
CA GLY A 120 -10.31 -5.50 -0.23
C GLY A 120 -9.11 -4.74 0.35
N PHE A 121 -7.97 -5.42 0.46
CA PHE A 121 -6.72 -4.81 0.93
C PHE A 121 -6.21 -3.71 -0.02
N LEU A 122 -6.28 -3.91 -1.34
CA LEU A 122 -5.93 -2.87 -2.30
C LEU A 122 -6.85 -1.65 -2.24
N ILE A 123 -8.16 -1.88 -2.09
CA ILE A 123 -9.13 -0.79 -1.92
C ILE A 123 -8.78 0.01 -0.66
N LEU A 124 -8.47 -0.68 0.44
CA LEU A 124 -8.05 -0.02 1.67
C LEU A 124 -6.78 0.82 1.46
N TRP A 125 -5.76 0.31 0.78
CA TRP A 125 -4.54 1.07 0.48
C TRP A 125 -4.76 2.21 -0.50
N ALA A 126 -5.68 2.09 -1.45
CA ALA A 126 -6.08 3.19 -2.32
C ALA A 126 -6.77 4.31 -1.50
N LEU A 127 -7.66 3.96 -0.57
CA LEU A 127 -8.26 4.92 0.36
C LEU A 127 -7.21 5.59 1.25
N MET A 128 -6.24 4.83 1.75
CA MET A 128 -5.10 5.37 2.51
C MET A 128 -4.26 6.35 1.68
N LEU A 129 -3.99 6.03 0.41
CA LEU A 129 -3.26 6.92 -0.49
C LEU A 129 -4.05 8.23 -0.71
N CYS A 130 -5.36 8.15 -0.92
CA CYS A 130 -6.24 9.33 -1.02
C CYS A 130 -6.24 10.17 0.26
N PHE A 131 -6.26 9.52 1.42
CA PHE A 131 -6.21 10.18 2.72
C PHE A 131 -4.89 10.91 2.94
N VAL A 132 -3.76 10.22 2.72
CA VAL A 132 -2.42 10.80 2.85
C VAL A 132 -2.21 11.94 1.86
N SER A 133 -2.74 11.81 0.63
CA SER A 133 -2.69 12.87 -0.38
C SER A 133 -3.46 14.12 0.07
N SER A 134 -4.67 13.92 0.60
CA SER A 134 -5.51 15.01 1.12
C SER A 134 -4.85 15.73 2.29
N VAL A 135 -4.32 14.98 3.27
CA VAL A 135 -3.62 15.55 4.43
C VAL A 135 -2.35 16.30 3.99
N SER A 136 -1.58 15.72 3.07
CA SER A 136 -0.37 16.36 2.54
C SER A 136 -0.70 17.65 1.81
N LEU A 137 -1.76 17.67 1.00
CA LEU A 137 -2.22 18.87 0.29
C LEU A 137 -2.63 19.97 1.27
N VAL A 138 -3.44 19.63 2.29
CA VAL A 138 -3.83 20.57 3.33
C VAL A 138 -2.60 21.14 4.04
N TYR A 139 -1.61 20.29 4.35
CA TYR A 139 -0.35 20.73 4.93
C TYR A 139 0.43 21.66 4.02
N PHE A 140 0.56 21.35 2.73
CA PHE A 140 1.24 22.19 1.76
C PHE A 140 0.61 23.58 1.64
N ILE A 141 -0.73 23.64 1.61
CA ILE A 141 -1.46 24.91 1.59
C ILE A 141 -1.23 25.67 2.90
N PHE A 142 -1.31 24.98 4.04
CA PHE A 142 -1.09 25.56 5.37
C PHE A 142 0.31 26.17 5.48
N ILE A 143 1.36 25.37 5.25
CA ILE A 143 2.74 25.79 5.40
C ILE A 143 3.15 26.82 4.33
N GLY A 144 2.65 26.68 3.10
CA GLY A 144 2.85 27.66 2.03
C GLY A 144 2.22 29.01 2.37
N GLY A 145 1.02 29.00 2.96
CA GLY A 145 0.40 30.18 3.54
C GLY A 145 1.28 30.82 4.60
N ILE A 146 1.69 30.05 5.61
CA ILE A 146 2.56 30.54 6.70
C ILE A 146 3.85 31.14 6.16
N TYR A 147 4.59 30.47 5.26
CA TYR A 147 5.84 31.00 4.70
C TYR A 147 5.64 32.26 3.85
N SER A 148 4.56 32.31 3.05
CA SER A 148 4.20 33.53 2.31
C SER A 148 3.95 34.71 3.26
N PHE A 149 3.26 34.46 4.39
CA PHE A 149 3.09 35.46 5.44
C PHE A 149 4.40 35.82 6.17
N CYS A 150 5.29 34.84 6.43
CA CYS A 150 6.60 35.09 7.05
C CYS A 150 7.46 36.05 6.19
N ALA A 151 7.36 35.96 4.87
CA ALA A 151 8.12 36.78 3.92
C ALA A 151 7.54 38.19 3.72
N LEU A 152 6.23 38.38 3.89
CA LEU A 152 5.55 39.66 3.67
C LEU A 152 5.54 40.60 4.89
N VAL A 153 5.75 40.11 6.11
CA VAL A 153 5.53 40.90 7.34
C VAL A 153 6.81 40.97 8.20
N ASN A 154 7.45 42.14 8.21
CA ASN A 154 8.74 42.39 8.85
C ASN A 154 8.69 42.95 10.28
N GLN A 155 7.54 43.37 10.84
CA GLN A 155 7.51 43.96 12.19
C GLN A 155 6.36 43.49 13.10
N GLN A 156 6.79 43.35 14.37
CA GLN A 156 6.17 42.96 15.64
C GLN A 156 4.63 42.88 15.71
N CYS A 157 4.15 41.65 15.94
CA CYS A 157 2.78 41.32 16.38
C CYS A 157 1.66 41.57 15.35
N PHE A 158 1.17 40.51 14.71
CA PHE A 158 0.06 40.59 13.75
C PHE A 158 -1.25 40.01 14.33
N ASP A 159 -2.36 40.71 14.16
CA ASP A 159 -3.70 40.26 14.58
C ASP A 159 -4.42 39.57 13.41
N PHE A 160 -4.59 38.24 13.48
CA PHE A 160 -5.25 37.40 12.46
C PHE A 160 -6.78 37.51 12.45
N ARG A 161 -7.34 38.54 13.09
CA ARG A 161 -8.77 38.88 13.11
C ARG A 161 -9.48 38.92 11.76
N VAL A 162 -8.76 38.90 10.63
CA VAL A 162 -9.33 39.01 9.28
C VAL A 162 -9.23 37.71 8.47
N LEU A 163 -8.21 36.88 8.64
CA LEU A 163 -7.99 35.70 7.76
C LEU A 163 -8.58 34.39 8.30
N ILE A 164 -8.59 34.24 9.63
CA ILE A 164 -8.96 32.99 10.32
C ILE A 164 -10.40 32.92 10.86
N PRO A 165 -11.14 34.03 11.15
CA PRO A 165 -12.45 33.92 11.81
C PRO A 165 -13.47 33.13 10.99
N ALA A 166 -13.45 33.20 9.66
CA ALA A 166 -14.44 32.51 8.85
C ALA A 166 -14.36 30.98 8.98
N VAL A 167 -13.14 30.43 9.06
CA VAL A 167 -12.91 28.97 9.15
C VAL A 167 -13.04 28.49 10.59
N VAL A 168 -12.54 29.24 11.58
CA VAL A 168 -12.56 28.79 12.98
C VAL A 168 -13.91 29.03 13.65
N LYS A 169 -14.65 30.09 13.29
CA LYS A 169 -16.02 30.32 13.78
C LYS A 169 -17.03 29.30 13.23
N ALA A 170 -16.71 28.64 12.11
CA ALA A 170 -17.49 27.53 11.58
C ALA A 170 -17.25 26.20 12.33
N PHE A 171 -16.08 26.03 12.96
CA PHE A 171 -15.68 24.76 13.61
C PHE A 171 -15.58 24.82 15.15
N SER A 172 -15.51 25.99 15.78
CA SER A 172 -15.36 26.09 17.24
C SER A 172 -15.94 27.38 17.83
N ASN A 173 -16.65 27.23 18.95
CA ASN A 173 -17.20 28.34 19.74
C ASN A 173 -16.19 28.93 20.76
N LYS A 174 -14.92 28.51 20.70
CA LYS A 174 -13.86 28.98 21.60
C LYS A 174 -13.19 30.25 21.07
N LYS A 175 -12.83 31.16 21.99
CA LYS A 175 -12.03 32.34 21.69
C LYS A 175 -10.65 31.90 21.21
N VAL A 176 -10.34 32.23 19.95
CA VAL A 176 -9.02 32.05 19.35
C VAL A 176 -8.21 33.30 19.68
N ASP A 177 -7.06 33.14 20.33
CA ASP A 177 -6.10 34.23 20.49
C ASP A 177 -5.43 34.48 19.14
N MET A 178 -5.71 35.65 18.54
CA MET A 178 -5.34 35.96 17.17
C MET A 178 -4.10 36.86 17.05
N THR A 179 -3.40 37.16 18.15
CA THR A 179 -2.18 37.98 18.16
C THR A 179 -0.89 37.14 18.01
N PHE A 180 -0.18 37.35 16.91
CA PHE A 180 1.07 36.66 16.54
C PHE A 180 2.30 37.50 16.84
N CYS A 181 2.81 37.45 18.07
CA CYS A 181 4.07 38.09 18.41
C CYS A 181 5.31 37.29 17.96
N ALA A 182 6.46 37.98 17.90
CA ALA A 182 7.70 37.51 17.27
C ALA A 182 8.20 36.13 17.74
N GLU A 183 7.98 35.76 19.01
CA GLU A 183 8.35 34.44 19.54
C GLU A 183 7.60 33.27 18.86
N LYS A 184 6.32 33.45 18.50
CA LYS A 184 5.58 32.41 17.76
C LYS A 184 5.99 32.33 16.28
N LYS A 185 6.57 33.40 15.73
CA LYS A 185 7.05 33.46 14.34
C LYS A 185 8.27 32.56 14.15
N GLU A 186 9.22 32.56 15.08
CA GLU A 186 10.41 31.69 15.00
C GLU A 186 10.05 30.20 15.03
N LEU A 187 9.08 29.82 15.86
CA LEU A 187 8.68 28.41 16.02
C LEU A 187 7.95 27.85 14.77
N LEU A 188 7.25 28.71 14.01
CA LEU A 188 6.48 28.36 12.82
C LEU A 188 7.24 28.57 11.50
N CYS A 189 8.10 29.59 11.43
CA CYS A 189 8.93 29.88 10.26
C CYS A 189 10.31 29.15 10.33
N SER A 190 10.67 28.52 11.46
CA SER A 190 11.89 27.70 11.53
C SER A 190 11.75 26.46 10.66
N GLN A 191 12.69 26.33 9.73
CA GLN A 191 12.77 25.24 8.77
C GLN A 191 12.92 23.87 9.45
N GLU A 192 13.43 23.82 10.68
CA GLU A 192 13.57 22.58 11.46
C GLU A 192 12.23 21.95 11.84
N ASN A 193 11.18 22.77 11.99
CA ASN A 193 9.84 22.28 12.30
C ASN A 193 9.04 21.89 11.07
N ASN A 194 9.59 22.07 9.87
CA ASN A 194 8.90 21.79 8.61
C ASN A 194 8.66 20.28 8.42
N GLN A 195 7.38 19.88 8.35
CA GLN A 195 7.00 18.48 8.17
C GLN A 195 6.80 18.09 6.70
N ILE A 196 7.08 18.99 5.74
CA ILE A 196 6.94 18.71 4.29
C ILE A 196 7.68 17.41 3.94
N TRP A 197 8.92 17.23 4.40
CA TRP A 197 9.71 16.05 4.07
C TRP A 197 9.14 14.76 4.66
N ASN A 198 8.61 14.81 5.88
CA ASN A 198 7.97 13.66 6.51
C ASN A 198 6.68 13.27 5.76
N LEU A 199 5.85 14.24 5.38
CA LEU A 199 4.62 13.98 4.63
C LEU A 199 4.89 13.53 3.18
N LEU A 200 5.90 14.12 2.52
CA LEU A 200 6.32 13.69 1.19
C LEU A 200 6.89 12.26 1.21
N ALA A 201 7.75 11.95 2.19
CA ALA A 201 8.27 10.60 2.38
C ALA A 201 7.15 9.59 2.68
N ALA A 202 6.19 9.96 3.52
CA ALA A 202 5.00 9.14 3.79
C ALA A 202 4.18 8.89 2.52
N PHE A 203 3.91 9.91 1.72
CA PHE A 203 3.21 9.78 0.44
C PHE A 203 3.92 8.82 -0.52
N LEU A 204 5.23 8.99 -0.72
CA LEU A 204 6.03 8.12 -1.59
C LEU A 204 6.06 6.68 -1.07
N CYS A 205 6.23 6.47 0.23
CA CYS A 205 6.21 5.13 0.84
C CYS A 205 4.82 4.47 0.71
N CYS A 206 3.74 5.24 0.86
CA CYS A 206 2.38 4.75 0.67
C CYS A 206 2.15 4.32 -0.79
N PHE A 207 2.59 5.16 -1.76
CA PHE A 207 2.51 4.85 -3.18
C PHE A 207 3.33 3.60 -3.54
N LEU A 208 4.56 3.49 -3.03
CA LEU A 208 5.43 2.33 -3.24
C LEU A 208 4.82 1.06 -2.63
N THR A 209 4.25 1.14 -1.42
CA THR A 209 3.59 -0.01 -0.78
C THR A 209 2.39 -0.48 -1.60
N PHE A 210 1.57 0.47 -2.08
CA PHE A 210 0.42 0.17 -2.94
C PHE A 210 0.86 -0.47 -4.26
N GLY A 211 1.82 0.13 -4.97
CA GLY A 211 2.33 -0.37 -6.24
C GLY A 211 2.99 -1.75 -6.13
N ALA A 212 3.80 -1.97 -5.09
CA ALA A 212 4.45 -3.25 -4.84
C ALA A 212 3.42 -4.33 -4.47
N THR A 213 2.42 -4.01 -3.65
CA THR A 213 1.33 -4.92 -3.29
C THR A 213 0.49 -5.29 -4.52
N LEU A 214 0.13 -4.30 -5.34
CA LEU A 214 -0.56 -4.52 -6.62
C LEU A 214 0.21 -5.49 -7.52
N PHE A 215 1.52 -5.27 -7.63
CA PHE A 215 2.39 -6.14 -8.43
C PHE A 215 2.41 -7.58 -7.91
N VAL A 216 2.61 -7.76 -6.60
CA VAL A 216 2.61 -9.09 -5.96
C VAL A 216 1.26 -9.79 -6.16
N GLN A 217 0.15 -9.07 -5.96
CA GLN A 217 -1.18 -9.62 -6.15
C GLN A 217 -1.44 -10.03 -7.61
N ASN A 218 -1.05 -9.21 -8.58
CA ASN A 218 -1.17 -9.56 -9.99
C ASN A 218 -0.36 -10.82 -10.33
N CYS A 219 0.84 -10.96 -9.77
CA CYS A 219 1.65 -12.16 -9.93
C CYS A 219 0.97 -13.40 -9.33
N VAL A 220 0.38 -13.27 -8.13
CA VAL A 220 -0.38 -14.33 -7.47
C VAL A 220 -1.58 -14.75 -8.32
N VAL A 221 -2.42 -13.81 -8.74
CA VAL A 221 -3.62 -14.08 -9.54
C VAL A 221 -3.26 -14.73 -10.88
N HIS A 222 -2.25 -14.22 -11.58
CA HIS A 222 -1.80 -14.80 -12.85
C HIS A 222 -1.36 -16.27 -12.68
N ARG A 223 -0.52 -16.56 -11.69
CA ARG A 223 -0.03 -17.92 -11.43
C ARG A 223 -1.13 -18.90 -11.02
N LEU A 224 -2.06 -18.44 -10.19
CA LEU A 224 -3.19 -19.27 -9.76
C LEU A 224 -4.14 -19.53 -10.93
N GLY A 225 -4.34 -18.55 -11.82
CA GLY A 225 -5.09 -18.71 -13.08
C GLY A 225 -4.46 -19.73 -14.02
N GLU A 226 -3.15 -19.64 -14.26
CA GLU A 226 -2.41 -20.62 -15.07
C GLU A 226 -2.59 -22.05 -14.53
N ARG A 227 -2.46 -22.24 -13.21
CA ARG A 227 -2.64 -23.56 -12.57
C ARG A 227 -4.05 -24.11 -12.74
N GLN A 228 -5.08 -23.27 -12.66
CA GLN A 228 -6.46 -23.73 -12.85
C GLN A 228 -6.73 -24.11 -14.30
N ALA A 229 -6.20 -23.35 -15.26
CA ALA A 229 -6.29 -23.68 -16.67
C ALA A 229 -5.63 -25.04 -16.95
N ASP A 230 -4.44 -25.29 -16.38
CA ASP A 230 -3.75 -26.57 -16.50
C ASP A 230 -4.52 -27.73 -15.84
N LYS A 231 -5.11 -27.51 -14.64
CA LYS A 231 -5.96 -28.51 -13.98
C LYS A 231 -7.19 -28.84 -14.83
N ARG A 232 -7.89 -27.84 -15.36
CA ARG A 232 -9.06 -28.04 -16.24
C ARG A 232 -8.68 -28.80 -17.51
N LYS A 233 -7.56 -28.46 -18.12
CA LYS A 233 -7.05 -29.15 -19.32
C LYS A 233 -6.76 -30.63 -19.03
N ARG A 234 -6.05 -30.93 -17.94
CA ARG A 234 -5.76 -32.32 -17.53
C ARG A 234 -7.02 -33.12 -17.21
N THR A 235 -8.00 -32.49 -16.55
CA THR A 235 -9.29 -33.15 -16.27
C THR A 235 -10.03 -33.45 -17.57
N LYS A 236 -10.08 -32.50 -18.51
CA LYS A 236 -10.70 -32.70 -19.83
C LYS A 236 -10.02 -33.83 -20.62
N GLU A 237 -8.68 -33.82 -20.70
CA GLU A 237 -7.90 -34.89 -21.35
C GLU A 237 -8.18 -36.27 -20.71
N ARG A 238 -8.35 -36.33 -19.38
CA ARG A 238 -8.66 -37.58 -18.66
C ARG A 238 -10.07 -38.10 -18.97
N PHE A 239 -11.05 -37.21 -19.14
CA PHE A 239 -12.40 -37.60 -19.56
C PHE A 239 -12.41 -38.07 -21.02
N GLU A 240 -11.74 -37.34 -21.93
CA GLU A 240 -11.62 -37.73 -23.34
C GLU A 240 -10.95 -39.10 -23.51
N MET A 241 -9.92 -39.43 -22.72
CA MET A 241 -9.29 -40.76 -22.77
C MET A 241 -10.23 -41.88 -22.28
N LYS A 242 -11.01 -41.65 -21.21
CA LYS A 242 -11.98 -42.66 -20.73
C LYS A 242 -13.07 -42.96 -21.76
N THR A 243 -13.58 -41.94 -22.46
CA THR A 243 -14.61 -42.14 -23.49
C THR A 243 -14.09 -42.93 -24.69
N LEU A 244 -12.78 -42.86 -24.98
CA LEU A 244 -12.15 -43.65 -26.04
C LEU A 244 -11.85 -45.11 -25.62
N GLU A 245 -11.72 -45.40 -24.32
CA GLU A 245 -11.55 -46.78 -23.80
C GLU A 245 -12.87 -47.55 -23.74
N GLU A 246 -14.00 -46.85 -23.73
CA GLU A 246 -15.36 -47.43 -23.69
C GLU A 246 -15.96 -47.71 -25.08
N GLN A 247 -15.23 -47.40 -26.17
CA GLN A 247 -15.61 -47.67 -27.57
C GLN A 247 -14.80 -48.82 -28.17
#